data_AF-A0AA41VNN3-F1
#
_entry.id   AF-A0AA41VNN3-F1
#
_cell.length_a   1.000
_cell.length_b   1.000
_cell.length_c   1.000
_cell.angle_alpha   90.00
_cell.angle_beta   90.00
_cell.angle_gamma   90.00
#
_symmetry.space_group_name_H-M   'P 1'
#
loop_
_entity.id
_entity.type
_entity.pdbx_description
1 polymer ?
#
loop_
_entity_poly.entity_id
_entity_poly.type
_entity_poly.pdbx_seq_one_letter_code
_entity_poly.pdbx_strand_id
1 'polypeptide(L)'
;MRENPNPDNDPNENFYAADNKNRETGQALEFKHLNVYAWESSDKGQDVHPQAAPSQAELLYKSFKVSKGMLNTKNKDSIMQKYGSAAAEGDIPKELLLGQSERQVEYDRTGRIIKGFEMAITRSKYEEGLYVNNHTTVWGSWWKAHHYCTGAAGVEASEAAADLVKANIARKETSEEPAPAEGNKIKLAAWGTDVPEDLVLDPKRLNEALKKEDGRRREERDKRKRKYNVKWNDEVTAEDMEAFRMKKVHHDDPMKDFLYPGEKLDSDSVIICKAGN
;
A
#
# COMPACT_ATOMS: atom_id res chain seq x y z
N MET A 1 23.43 44.73 -23.68
CA MET A 1 23.50 44.29 -25.09
C MET A 1 22.98 42.87 -25.15
N ARG A 2 22.16 42.54 -26.16
CA ARG A 2 21.47 41.25 -26.19
C ARG A 2 22.45 40.09 -26.39
N GLU A 3 23.35 40.23 -27.37
CA GLU A 3 24.44 39.27 -27.63
C GLU A 3 25.75 39.72 -26.98
N ASN A 4 26.69 38.78 -26.84
CA ASN A 4 27.99 39.06 -26.24
C ASN A 4 28.80 39.95 -27.20
N PRO A 5 29.23 41.16 -26.78
CA PRO A 5 30.06 42.01 -27.62
C PRO A 5 31.42 41.39 -27.95
N ASN A 6 31.94 40.47 -27.11
CA ASN A 6 33.21 39.78 -27.33
C ASN A 6 33.00 38.24 -27.26
N PRO A 7 32.47 37.62 -28.33
CA PRO A 7 32.15 36.19 -28.34
C PRO A 7 33.40 35.28 -28.36
N ASP A 8 34.53 35.77 -28.86
CA ASP A 8 35.76 34.97 -29.06
C ASP A 8 36.67 34.89 -27.82
N ASN A 9 36.42 35.72 -26.81
CA ASN A 9 37.18 35.72 -25.56
C ASN A 9 36.75 34.55 -24.65
N ASP A 10 37.66 34.09 -23.79
CA ASP A 10 37.38 33.03 -22.82
C ASP A 10 36.15 33.40 -21.95
N PRO A 11 35.14 32.51 -21.85
CA PRO A 11 33.94 32.73 -21.03
C PRO A 11 34.21 33.11 -19.56
N ASN A 12 35.33 32.70 -18.99
CA ASN A 12 35.68 32.98 -17.59
C ASN A 12 36.40 34.34 -17.41
N GLU A 13 37.02 34.87 -18.46
CA GLU A 13 37.67 36.19 -18.46
C GLU A 13 36.73 37.30 -18.94
N ASN A 14 35.57 36.94 -19.48
CA ASN A 14 34.55 37.88 -19.92
C ASN A 14 33.86 38.58 -18.75
N PHE A 15 34.19 39.85 -18.54
CA PHE A 15 33.53 40.73 -17.56
C PHE A 15 32.01 40.83 -17.80
N TYR A 16 31.59 40.82 -19.07
CA TYR A 16 30.18 40.90 -19.44
C TYR A 16 29.89 39.95 -20.59
N ALA A 17 28.98 39.00 -20.35
CA ALA A 17 28.65 37.93 -21.29
C ALA A 17 27.22 38.05 -21.84
N ALA A 18 26.78 39.29 -22.06
CA ALA A 18 25.45 39.67 -22.57
C ALA A 18 24.26 39.51 -21.61
N ASP A 19 23.16 40.17 -21.98
CA ASP A 19 21.90 40.10 -21.24
C ASP A 19 21.20 38.74 -21.44
N ASN A 20 21.40 38.05 -22.57
CA ASN A 20 20.81 36.72 -22.81
C ASN A 20 21.27 35.69 -21.78
N LYS A 21 22.56 35.71 -21.40
CA LYS A 21 23.10 34.81 -20.35
C LYS A 21 22.32 34.96 -19.04
N ASN A 22 22.02 36.19 -18.63
CA ASN A 22 21.29 36.48 -17.40
C ASN A 22 19.83 36.00 -17.43
N ARG A 23 19.24 35.81 -18.63
CA ARG A 23 17.87 35.27 -18.79
C ARG A 23 17.80 33.75 -18.61
N GLU A 24 18.95 33.07 -18.65
CA GLU A 24 19.04 31.62 -18.53
C GLU A 24 19.73 31.17 -17.24
N THR A 25 20.13 32.10 -16.38
CA THR A 25 20.80 31.79 -15.12
C THR A 25 19.92 32.08 -13.90
N GLY A 26 20.33 31.52 -12.76
CA GLY A 26 19.67 31.74 -11.48
C GLY A 26 18.27 31.13 -11.37
N GLN A 27 17.41 31.78 -10.59
CA GLN A 27 16.04 31.33 -10.31
C GLN A 27 15.13 31.33 -11.55
N ALA A 28 15.48 32.10 -12.59
CA ALA A 28 14.74 32.11 -13.84
C ALA A 28 14.77 30.73 -14.52
N LEU A 29 15.92 30.02 -14.45
CA LEU A 29 16.06 28.66 -14.96
C LEU A 29 15.23 27.66 -14.15
N GLU A 30 15.21 27.79 -12.82
CA GLU A 30 14.38 26.95 -11.95
C GLU A 30 12.90 27.11 -12.24
N PHE A 31 12.45 28.36 -12.41
CA PHE A 31 11.07 28.67 -12.79
C PHE A 31 10.72 28.12 -14.18
N LYS A 32 11.63 28.18 -15.16
CA LYS A 32 11.43 27.53 -16.48
C LYS A 32 11.21 26.03 -16.32
N HIS A 33 12.02 25.35 -15.51
CA HIS A 33 11.85 23.91 -15.26
C HIS A 33 10.53 23.58 -14.56
N LEU A 34 10.08 24.41 -13.61
CA LEU A 34 8.77 24.26 -12.98
C LEU A 34 7.63 24.37 -14.02
N ASN A 35 7.73 25.29 -14.98
CA ASN A 35 6.74 25.41 -16.05
C ASN A 35 6.73 24.18 -16.97
N VAL A 36 7.90 23.66 -17.35
CA VAL A 36 7.98 22.41 -18.12
C VAL A 36 7.36 21.24 -17.36
N TYR A 37 7.66 21.12 -16.07
CA TYR A 37 7.04 20.10 -15.21
C TYR A 37 5.52 20.24 -15.16
N ALA A 38 4.99 21.46 -15.01
CA ALA A 38 3.56 21.71 -14.99
C ALA A 38 2.88 21.27 -16.29
N TRP A 39 3.46 21.56 -17.46
CA TRP A 39 2.93 21.09 -18.74
C TRP A 39 2.95 19.57 -18.86
N GLU A 40 4.07 18.92 -18.55
CA GLU A 40 4.19 17.46 -18.58
C GLU A 40 3.22 16.76 -17.61
N SER A 41 2.98 17.35 -16.43
CA SER A 41 2.02 16.86 -15.46
C SER A 41 0.58 17.08 -15.92
N SER A 42 0.28 18.21 -16.55
CA SER A 42 -1.02 18.52 -17.12
C SER A 42 -1.39 17.56 -18.25
N ASP A 43 -0.44 17.24 -19.14
CA ASP A 43 -0.61 16.24 -20.20
C ASP A 43 -0.88 14.83 -19.64
N LYS A 44 -0.36 14.53 -18.44
CA LYS A 44 -0.64 13.28 -17.70
C LYS A 44 -1.96 13.32 -16.92
N GLY A 45 -2.68 14.43 -16.95
CA GLY A 45 -3.95 14.63 -16.24
C GLY A 45 -3.83 15.11 -14.79
N GLN A 46 -2.64 15.52 -14.34
CA GLN A 46 -2.48 16.17 -13.03
C GLN A 46 -2.71 17.67 -13.15
N ASP A 47 -3.61 18.22 -12.33
CA ASP A 47 -3.87 19.67 -12.30
C ASP A 47 -2.77 20.39 -11.49
N VAL A 48 -1.72 20.84 -12.19
CA VAL A 48 -0.61 21.61 -11.64
C VAL A 48 -0.47 22.90 -12.42
N HIS A 49 -0.74 24.03 -11.76
CA HIS A 49 -0.65 25.34 -12.40
C HIS A 49 0.26 26.29 -11.60
N PRO A 50 1.42 26.72 -12.16
CA PRO A 50 2.41 27.50 -11.42
C PRO A 50 1.93 28.93 -11.10
N GLN A 51 1.07 29.53 -11.94
CA GLN A 51 0.51 30.86 -11.66
C GLN A 51 -0.73 30.82 -10.74
N ALA A 52 -1.63 29.85 -10.89
CA ALA A 52 -2.83 29.76 -10.07
C ALA A 52 -2.55 29.23 -8.66
N ALA A 53 -1.69 28.23 -8.53
CA ALA A 53 -1.32 27.60 -7.26
C ALA A 53 0.22 27.42 -7.14
N PRO A 54 0.98 28.52 -6.96
CA PRO A 54 2.44 28.48 -6.97
C PRO A 54 3.05 27.62 -5.86
N SER A 55 2.50 27.70 -4.64
CA SER A 55 2.99 26.91 -3.49
C SER A 55 2.79 25.41 -3.67
N GLN A 56 1.66 25.00 -4.24
CA GLN A 56 1.36 23.60 -4.56
C GLN A 56 2.29 23.10 -5.67
N ALA A 57 2.45 23.86 -6.76
CA ALA A 57 3.33 23.50 -7.87
C ALA A 57 4.79 23.32 -7.41
N GLU A 58 5.29 24.22 -6.56
CA GLU A 58 6.63 24.12 -5.97
C GLU A 58 6.80 22.88 -5.08
N LEU A 59 5.81 22.55 -4.24
CA LEU A 59 5.86 21.36 -3.39
C LEU A 59 5.91 20.08 -4.21
N LEU A 60 5.06 19.97 -5.23
CA LEU A 60 5.03 18.84 -6.15
C LEU A 60 6.33 18.73 -6.96
N TYR A 61 6.91 19.86 -7.37
CA TYR A 61 8.17 19.86 -8.09
C TYR A 61 9.36 19.43 -7.21
N LYS A 62 9.37 19.81 -5.92
CA LYS A 62 10.36 19.33 -4.96
C LYS A 62 10.26 17.82 -4.74
N SER A 63 9.07 17.28 -4.57
CA SER A 63 8.87 15.82 -4.44
C SER A 63 9.26 15.07 -5.72
N PHE A 64 9.01 15.68 -6.89
CA PHE A 64 9.46 15.17 -8.18
C PHE A 64 10.99 15.13 -8.29
N LYS A 65 11.72 16.18 -7.86
CA LYS A 65 13.20 16.17 -7.85
C LYS A 65 13.77 15.03 -7.01
N VAL A 66 13.23 14.81 -5.82
CA VAL A 66 13.64 13.71 -4.94
C VAL A 66 13.36 12.36 -5.60
N SER A 67 12.16 12.18 -6.16
CA SER A 67 11.76 10.95 -6.85
C SER A 67 12.62 10.66 -8.08
N LYS A 68 12.95 11.69 -8.88
CA LYS A 68 13.87 11.58 -10.02
C LYS A 68 15.28 11.20 -9.58
N GLY A 69 15.76 11.74 -8.46
CA GLY A 69 17.02 11.36 -7.83
C GLY A 69 17.04 9.86 -7.46
N MET A 70 16.01 9.39 -6.77
CA MET A 70 15.87 7.97 -6.40
C MET A 70 15.72 7.05 -7.62
N LEU A 71 15.04 7.49 -8.68
CA LEU A 71 14.92 6.72 -9.92
C LEU A 71 16.28 6.59 -10.61
N ASN A 72 17.05 7.67 -10.66
CA ASN A 72 18.40 7.65 -11.22
C ASN A 72 19.33 6.71 -10.44
N THR A 73 19.26 6.67 -9.11
CA THR A 73 20.06 5.71 -8.32
C THR A 73 19.61 4.28 -8.58
N LYS A 74 18.31 3.99 -8.56
CA LYS A 74 17.78 2.66 -8.90
C LYS A 74 18.22 2.21 -10.30
N ASN A 75 18.19 3.11 -11.29
CA ASN A 75 18.67 2.81 -12.63
C ASN A 75 20.17 2.47 -12.62
N LYS A 76 21.00 3.26 -11.93
CA LYS A 76 22.44 2.99 -11.77
C LYS A 76 22.67 1.64 -11.10
N ASP A 77 21.95 1.33 -10.02
CA ASP A 77 22.06 0.07 -9.30
C ASP A 77 21.64 -1.11 -10.18
N SER A 78 20.56 -0.97 -10.96
CA SER A 78 20.10 -2.01 -11.89
C SER A 78 21.12 -2.29 -12.99
N ILE A 79 21.81 -1.26 -13.50
CA ILE A 79 22.87 -1.40 -14.50
C ILE A 79 24.10 -2.05 -13.85
N MET A 80 24.46 -1.62 -12.64
CA MET A 80 25.58 -2.16 -11.88
C MET A 80 25.38 -3.65 -11.53
N GLN A 81 24.16 -4.08 -11.20
CA GLN A 81 23.86 -5.48 -10.94
C GLN A 81 23.96 -6.34 -12.21
N LYS A 82 23.53 -5.82 -13.36
CA LYS A 82 23.53 -6.56 -14.63
C LYS A 82 24.90 -6.67 -15.27
N TYR A 83 25.68 -5.60 -15.20
CA TYR A 83 26.94 -5.48 -15.95
C TYR A 83 28.18 -5.39 -15.04
N GLY A 84 27.99 -5.32 -13.72
CA GLY A 84 29.07 -5.07 -12.79
C GLY A 84 29.58 -3.63 -12.87
N SER A 85 30.51 -3.28 -11.97
CA SER A 85 31.27 -2.03 -12.05
C SER A 85 32.64 -2.34 -12.65
N ALA A 86 32.96 -1.74 -13.80
CA ALA A 86 34.29 -1.89 -14.43
C ALA A 86 35.44 -1.32 -13.57
N ALA A 87 35.11 -0.43 -12.62
CA ALA A 87 36.05 0.14 -11.67
C ALA A 87 36.10 -0.61 -10.33
N ALA A 88 35.20 -1.58 -10.11
CA ALA A 88 35.36 -2.48 -8.98
C ALA A 88 36.46 -3.46 -9.33
N GLU A 89 37.57 -3.40 -8.59
CA GLU A 89 38.61 -4.42 -8.56
C GLU A 89 38.03 -5.66 -7.84
N GLY A 90 37.05 -6.29 -8.48
CA GLY A 90 36.50 -7.55 -8.03
C GLY A 90 37.54 -8.63 -8.26
N ASP A 91 37.76 -9.48 -7.27
CA ASP A 91 38.56 -10.68 -7.40
C ASP A 91 38.02 -11.48 -8.60
N ILE A 92 38.70 -11.36 -9.73
CA ILE A 92 38.44 -12.17 -10.92
C ILE A 92 38.53 -13.62 -10.43
N PRO A 93 37.52 -14.46 -10.68
CA PRO A 93 37.55 -15.83 -10.18
C PRO A 93 38.86 -16.49 -10.62
N LYS A 94 39.53 -17.16 -9.69
CA LYS A 94 40.91 -17.66 -9.87
C LYS A 94 41.06 -18.53 -11.12
N GLU A 95 40.00 -19.19 -11.53
CA GLU A 95 39.92 -19.98 -12.77
C GLU A 95 40.16 -19.13 -14.03
N LEU A 96 39.57 -17.92 -14.09
CA LEU A 96 39.79 -16.95 -15.16
C LEU A 96 41.18 -16.29 -15.06
N LEU A 97 41.69 -16.09 -13.84
CA LEU A 97 43.02 -15.52 -13.61
C LEU A 97 44.15 -16.49 -14.04
N LEU A 98 44.01 -17.77 -13.71
CA LEU A 98 45.01 -18.81 -13.97
C LEU A 98 44.86 -19.46 -15.36
N GLY A 99 43.73 -19.24 -16.05
CA GLY A 99 43.46 -19.75 -17.40
C GLY A 99 43.44 -21.28 -17.50
N GLN A 100 43.55 -22.00 -16.38
CA GLN A 100 43.48 -23.46 -16.34
C GLN A 100 42.02 -23.89 -16.34
N SER A 101 41.58 -24.49 -17.46
CA SER A 101 40.29 -25.18 -17.57
C SER A 101 40.37 -26.65 -17.13
N GLU A 102 41.55 -27.12 -16.74
CA GLU A 102 41.78 -28.53 -16.38
C GLU A 102 41.41 -28.79 -14.92
N ARG A 103 40.34 -29.56 -14.73
CA ARG A 103 39.94 -30.07 -13.42
C ARG A 103 40.73 -31.34 -13.11
N GLN A 104 41.73 -31.24 -12.23
CA GLN A 104 42.51 -32.42 -11.80
C GLN A 104 41.63 -33.35 -10.95
N VAL A 105 41.37 -34.56 -11.47
CA VAL A 105 40.63 -35.62 -10.77
C VAL A 105 41.60 -36.74 -10.41
N GLU A 106 41.82 -36.96 -9.12
CA GLU A 106 42.66 -38.04 -8.63
C GLU A 106 41.80 -39.28 -8.37
N TYR A 107 42.18 -40.41 -8.97
CA TYR A 107 41.53 -41.70 -8.77
C TYR A 107 42.33 -42.56 -7.81
N ASP A 108 41.62 -43.26 -6.92
CA ASP A 108 42.14 -44.37 -6.14
C ASP A 108 42.52 -45.55 -7.05
N ARG A 109 43.34 -46.48 -6.55
CA ARG A 109 43.68 -47.73 -7.25
C ARG A 109 42.44 -48.56 -7.64
N THR A 110 41.33 -48.32 -6.96
CA THR A 110 40.01 -48.93 -7.22
C THR A 110 39.12 -48.14 -8.19
N GLY A 111 39.59 -46.98 -8.69
CA GLY A 111 38.84 -46.11 -9.60
C GLY A 111 37.87 -45.14 -8.90
N ARG A 112 37.87 -45.07 -7.56
CA ARG A 112 37.07 -44.07 -6.81
C ARG A 112 37.74 -42.70 -6.85
N ILE A 113 36.98 -41.64 -7.04
CA ILE A 113 37.52 -40.28 -7.06
C ILE A 113 37.84 -39.83 -5.63
N ILE A 114 39.09 -39.47 -5.37
CA ILE A 114 39.57 -39.00 -4.04
C ILE A 114 39.56 -37.46 -4.00
N LYS A 115 39.95 -36.81 -5.10
CA LYS A 115 40.15 -35.36 -5.15
C LYS A 115 39.67 -34.82 -6.49
N GLY A 116 39.06 -33.64 -6.49
CA GLY A 116 38.67 -32.93 -7.71
C GLY A 116 37.18 -32.96 -8.03
N PHE A 117 36.36 -33.79 -7.38
CA PHE A 117 34.90 -33.67 -7.48
C PHE A 117 34.36 -32.91 -6.26
N GLU A 118 33.62 -31.83 -6.50
CA GLU A 118 32.80 -31.24 -5.43
C GLU A 118 31.80 -32.32 -5.02
N MET A 119 31.79 -32.71 -3.75
CA MET A 119 30.87 -33.73 -3.27
C MET A 119 29.45 -33.28 -3.60
N ALA A 120 28.83 -33.93 -4.59
CA ALA A 120 27.42 -33.73 -4.85
C ALA A 120 26.69 -34.07 -3.55
N ILE A 121 26.08 -33.07 -2.91
CA ILE A 121 25.27 -33.28 -1.72
C ILE A 121 24.21 -34.30 -2.11
N THR A 122 24.27 -35.47 -1.49
CA THR A 122 23.33 -36.55 -1.74
C THR A 122 21.93 -36.07 -1.37
N ARG A 123 21.08 -35.83 -2.37
CA ARG A 123 19.67 -35.51 -2.15
C ARG A 123 18.91 -36.81 -1.90
N SER A 124 17.96 -36.80 -0.97
CA SER A 124 17.05 -37.94 -0.81
C SER A 124 16.09 -38.04 -2.01
N LYS A 125 15.28 -39.09 -2.06
CA LYS A 125 14.27 -39.31 -3.10
C LYS A 125 13.23 -38.17 -3.19
N TYR A 126 13.07 -37.40 -2.10
CA TYR A 126 12.11 -36.32 -2.00
C TYR A 126 12.78 -34.97 -2.21
N GLU A 127 12.04 -34.02 -2.77
CA GLU A 127 12.52 -32.66 -3.02
C GLU A 127 12.69 -31.91 -1.68
N GLU A 128 13.91 -31.92 -1.17
CA GLU A 128 14.30 -31.14 0.01
C GLU A 128 14.45 -29.66 -0.35
N GLY A 129 13.95 -28.76 0.50
CA GLY A 129 14.10 -27.31 0.31
C GLY A 129 12.98 -26.61 -0.48
N LEU A 130 11.88 -27.30 -0.79
CA LEU A 130 10.66 -26.67 -1.30
C LEU A 130 9.79 -26.17 -0.14
N TYR A 131 9.90 -24.88 0.13
CA TYR A 131 9.07 -24.21 1.12
C TYR A 131 7.87 -23.58 0.43
N VAL A 132 6.66 -23.97 0.86
CA VAL A 132 5.43 -23.31 0.44
C VAL A 132 5.47 -21.85 0.93
N ASN A 133 4.95 -20.89 0.17
CA ASN A 133 4.77 -19.49 0.60
C ASN A 133 5.99 -18.79 1.26
N ASN A 134 7.14 -18.72 0.60
CA ASN A 134 8.34 -17.98 1.07
C ASN A 134 8.78 -18.32 2.51
N HIS A 135 8.42 -19.50 3.03
CA HIS A 135 8.92 -19.96 4.31
C HIS A 135 10.40 -20.35 4.16
N THR A 136 11.19 -20.16 5.22
CA THR A 136 12.63 -20.50 5.24
C THR A 136 12.92 -21.82 5.95
N THR A 137 11.91 -22.39 6.61
CA THR A 137 11.98 -23.63 7.37
C THR A 137 10.71 -24.44 7.16
N VAL A 138 10.82 -25.77 7.28
CA VAL A 138 9.65 -26.66 7.29
C VAL A 138 8.84 -26.34 8.53
N TRP A 139 7.51 -26.33 8.41
CA TRP A 139 6.62 -26.00 9.51
C TRP A 139 6.89 -26.95 10.69
N GLY A 140 7.41 -26.41 11.78
CA GLY A 140 7.62 -27.18 13.00
C GLY A 140 6.29 -27.61 13.60
N SER A 141 6.21 -28.85 14.08
CA SER A 141 5.05 -29.33 14.85
C SER A 141 5.14 -28.82 16.29
N TRP A 142 4.34 -27.81 16.64
CA TRP A 142 4.12 -27.39 18.02
C TRP A 142 2.73 -27.83 18.47
N TRP A 143 2.61 -28.41 19.67
CA TRP A 143 1.35 -28.89 20.24
C TRP A 143 1.12 -28.25 21.60
N LYS A 144 0.05 -27.45 21.70
CA LYS A 144 -0.56 -27.02 22.96
C LYS A 144 -2.07 -26.95 22.74
N ALA A 145 -2.80 -27.78 23.49
CA ALA A 145 -4.27 -27.85 23.58
C ALA A 145 -5.03 -27.34 22.33
N HIS A 146 -5.12 -28.20 21.30
CA HIS A 146 -5.98 -28.08 20.10
C HIS A 146 -5.56 -27.12 18.96
N HIS A 147 -4.38 -26.48 19.01
CA HIS A 147 -3.91 -25.65 17.89
C HIS A 147 -2.63 -26.21 17.25
N TYR A 148 -2.67 -26.40 15.93
CA TYR A 148 -1.53 -26.76 15.10
C TYR A 148 -1.09 -25.55 14.25
N CYS A 149 0.23 -25.41 14.08
CA CYS A 149 0.91 -24.63 13.03
C CYS A 149 1.05 -23.11 13.18
N THR A 150 1.99 -22.65 14.02
CA THR A 150 2.45 -21.24 14.00
C THR A 150 3.96 -21.03 14.21
N GLY A 151 4.76 -22.10 14.32
CA GLY A 151 6.22 -21.98 14.57
C GLY A 151 6.57 -21.19 15.83
N ALA A 152 7.83 -20.77 15.97
CA ALA A 152 8.30 -19.98 17.12
C ALA A 152 7.60 -18.62 17.23
N ALA A 153 7.27 -17.99 16.09
CA ALA A 153 6.56 -16.72 16.05
C ALA A 153 5.16 -16.80 16.69
N GLY A 154 4.47 -17.94 16.58
CA GLY A 154 3.20 -18.12 17.27
C GLY A 154 3.32 -18.38 18.76
N VAL A 155 4.46 -18.90 19.23
CA VAL A 155 4.73 -19.04 20.66
C VAL A 155 4.85 -17.64 21.27
N GLU A 156 5.70 -16.79 20.70
CA GLU A 156 5.88 -15.40 21.13
C GLU A 156 4.58 -14.59 21.03
N ALA A 157 3.81 -14.74 19.95
CA ALA A 157 2.53 -14.07 19.82
C ALA A 157 1.50 -14.55 20.85
N SER A 158 1.48 -15.85 21.20
CA SER A 158 0.56 -16.39 22.21
C SER A 158 0.91 -15.93 23.63
N GLU A 159 2.21 -15.83 23.93
CA GLU A 159 2.71 -15.33 25.22
C GLU A 159 2.48 -13.82 25.34
N ALA A 160 2.78 -13.06 24.28
CA ALA A 160 2.49 -11.63 24.22
C ALA A 160 0.99 -11.34 24.35
N ALA A 161 0.12 -12.15 23.71
CA ALA A 161 -1.33 -12.03 23.88
C ALA A 161 -1.76 -12.33 25.32
N ALA A 162 -1.19 -13.35 25.96
CA ALA A 162 -1.46 -13.66 27.37
C ALA A 162 -1.01 -12.52 28.31
N ASP A 163 0.12 -11.89 28.02
CA ASP A 163 0.64 -10.78 28.82
C ASP A 163 -0.16 -9.48 28.61
N LEU A 164 -0.64 -9.22 27.39
CA LEU A 164 -1.61 -8.15 27.12
C LEU A 164 -2.91 -8.36 27.88
N VAL A 165 -3.42 -9.60 27.95
CA VAL A 165 -4.62 -9.92 28.75
C VAL A 165 -4.37 -9.66 30.23
N LYS A 166 -3.22 -10.07 30.78
CA LYS A 166 -2.86 -9.78 32.18
C LYS A 166 -2.73 -8.28 32.44
N ALA A 167 -2.12 -7.52 31.51
CA ALA A 167 -1.96 -6.07 31.64
C ALA A 167 -3.31 -5.33 31.58
N ASN A 168 -4.24 -5.80 30.76
CA ASN A 168 -5.60 -5.27 30.72
C ASN A 168 -6.39 -5.58 31.99
N ILE A 169 -6.20 -6.77 32.58
CA ILE A 169 -6.81 -7.13 33.88
C ILE A 169 -6.24 -6.23 34.98
N ALA A 170 -4.93 -6.04 35.05
CA ALA A 170 -4.29 -5.16 36.03
C ALA A 170 -4.76 -3.70 35.88
N ARG A 171 -4.89 -3.19 34.64
CA ARG A 171 -5.47 -1.86 34.40
C ARG A 171 -6.92 -1.76 34.85
N LYS A 172 -7.71 -2.82 34.64
CA LYS A 172 -9.09 -2.88 35.10
C LYS A 172 -9.17 -2.86 36.63
N GLU A 173 -8.33 -3.64 37.30
CA GLU A 173 -8.23 -3.68 38.77
C GLU A 173 -7.81 -2.33 39.37
N THR A 174 -6.94 -1.57 38.69
CA THR A 174 -6.58 -0.20 39.14
C THR A 174 -7.64 0.86 38.81
N SER A 175 -8.59 0.55 37.93
CA SER A 175 -9.67 1.47 37.54
C SER A 175 -10.97 1.25 38.31
N GLU A 176 -11.06 0.16 39.10
CA GLU A 176 -12.18 -0.09 40.01
C GLU A 176 -12.01 0.68 41.33
N GLU A 177 -11.96 2.01 41.24
CA GLU A 177 -12.53 2.88 42.27
C GLU A 177 -14.02 3.11 41.92
N PRO A 178 -14.97 3.02 42.85
CA PRO A 178 -16.39 2.95 42.50
C PRO A 178 -16.96 4.34 42.18
N ALA A 179 -17.08 4.65 40.88
CA ALA A 179 -17.94 5.73 40.40
C ALA A 179 -19.35 5.19 40.09
N PRO A 180 -20.42 5.95 40.40
CA PRO A 180 -21.77 5.42 40.57
C PRO A 180 -22.42 5.03 39.24
N ALA A 181 -23.25 3.98 39.30
CA ALA A 181 -24.08 3.52 38.20
C ALA A 181 -25.05 4.61 37.73
N GLU A 182 -24.70 5.29 36.64
CA GLU A 182 -25.66 6.09 35.87
C GLU A 182 -26.27 5.24 34.76
N GLY A 183 -27.61 5.17 34.75
CA GLY A 183 -28.40 4.37 33.84
C GLY A 183 -28.12 4.64 32.37
N ASN A 184 -28.40 3.63 31.55
CA ASN A 184 -28.33 3.63 30.09
C ASN A 184 -29.09 4.81 29.47
N LYS A 185 -28.41 5.97 29.38
CA LYS A 185 -28.86 7.11 28.59
C LYS A 185 -28.56 6.78 27.13
N ILE A 186 -29.61 6.62 26.34
CA ILE A 186 -29.50 6.49 24.87
C ILE A 186 -28.79 7.74 24.37
N LYS A 187 -27.55 7.59 23.89
CA LYS A 187 -26.77 8.70 23.31
C LYS A 187 -27.22 8.87 21.86
N LEU A 188 -28.12 9.82 21.64
CA LEU A 188 -28.57 10.24 20.31
C LEU A 188 -27.38 10.83 19.55
N ALA A 189 -27.13 10.35 18.34
CA ALA A 189 -26.08 10.89 17.47
C ALA A 189 -26.65 12.03 16.63
N ALA A 190 -26.11 13.25 16.79
CA ALA A 190 -26.47 14.39 15.96
C ALA A 190 -25.79 14.25 14.58
N TRP A 191 -26.54 14.54 13.50
CA TRP A 191 -26.03 14.44 12.14
C TRP A 191 -24.87 15.43 11.90
N GLY A 192 -23.69 14.92 11.50
CA GLY A 192 -22.53 15.74 11.13
C GLY A 192 -21.36 15.73 12.12
N THR A 193 -21.46 15.02 13.25
CA THR A 193 -20.32 14.79 14.15
C THR A 193 -19.72 13.40 13.94
N ASP A 194 -18.40 13.31 13.79
CA ASP A 194 -17.70 12.03 13.83
C ASP A 194 -17.91 11.38 15.20
N VAL A 195 -18.17 10.06 15.19
CA VAL A 195 -18.39 9.32 16.44
C VAL A 195 -17.03 9.22 17.12
N PRO A 196 -16.88 9.59 18.41
CA PRO A 196 -15.61 9.47 19.12
C PRO A 196 -15.08 8.04 19.03
N GLU A 197 -13.80 7.87 18.66
CA GLU A 197 -13.15 6.56 18.47
C GLU A 197 -13.17 5.69 19.75
N ASP A 198 -13.33 6.32 20.93
CA ASP A 198 -13.39 5.65 22.23
C ASP A 198 -14.80 5.16 22.65
N LEU A 199 -15.80 5.24 21.77
CA LEU A 199 -17.15 4.76 22.10
C LEU A 199 -17.19 3.22 22.05
N VAL A 200 -17.29 2.57 23.21
CA VAL A 200 -17.54 1.12 23.29
C VAL A 200 -18.95 0.82 22.77
N LEU A 201 -19.02 0.27 21.56
CA LEU A 201 -20.27 -0.17 20.95
C LEU A 201 -20.75 -1.51 21.49
N ASP A 202 -22.05 -1.60 21.79
CA ASP A 202 -22.68 -2.86 22.18
C ASP A 202 -22.87 -3.79 20.95
N PRO A 203 -22.22 -4.97 20.91
CA PRO A 203 -22.26 -5.84 19.73
C PRO A 203 -23.66 -6.40 19.43
N LYS A 204 -24.54 -6.48 20.44
CA LYS A 204 -25.92 -6.93 20.26
C LYS A 204 -26.77 -5.89 19.52
N ARG A 205 -26.62 -4.60 19.87
CA ARG A 205 -27.39 -3.49 19.28
C ARG A 205 -26.90 -3.20 17.86
N LEU A 206 -25.59 -3.28 17.62
CA LEU A 206 -25.02 -3.14 16.28
C LEU A 206 -25.52 -4.22 15.31
N ASN A 207 -25.62 -5.48 15.76
CA ASN A 207 -26.17 -6.57 14.93
C ASN A 207 -27.67 -6.40 14.64
N GLU A 208 -28.44 -5.84 15.58
CA GLU A 208 -29.84 -5.50 15.36
C GLU A 208 -29.99 -4.36 14.34
N ALA A 209 -29.15 -3.32 14.46
CA ALA A 209 -29.06 -2.21 13.51
C ALA A 209 -28.70 -2.69 12.09
N LEU A 210 -27.71 -3.59 11.95
CA LEU A 210 -27.34 -4.19 10.66
C LEU A 210 -28.53 -4.93 10.02
N LYS A 211 -29.28 -5.74 10.79
CA LYS A 211 -30.48 -6.44 10.28
C LYS A 211 -31.58 -5.48 9.83
N LYS A 212 -31.79 -4.39 10.58
CA LYS A 212 -32.76 -3.34 10.25
C LYS A 212 -32.40 -2.61 8.95
N GLU A 213 -31.11 -2.32 8.74
CA GLU A 213 -30.59 -1.72 7.50
C GLU A 213 -30.78 -2.64 6.30
N ASP A 214 -30.48 -3.95 6.43
CA ASP A 214 -30.73 -4.94 5.38
C ASP A 214 -32.21 -5.05 5.01
N GLY A 215 -33.10 -5.04 6.01
CA GLY A 215 -34.54 -5.03 5.79
C GLY A 215 -34.97 -3.81 4.98
N ARG A 216 -34.49 -2.62 5.36
CA ARG A 216 -34.77 -1.37 4.66
C ARG A 216 -34.26 -1.37 3.22
N ARG A 217 -33.10 -2.00 2.95
CA ARG A 217 -32.52 -2.09 1.60
C ARG A 217 -33.28 -3.06 0.71
N ARG A 218 -33.83 -4.14 1.28
CA ARG A 218 -34.66 -5.13 0.55
C ARG A 218 -36.08 -4.66 0.27
N GLU A 219 -36.60 -3.68 1.02
CA GLU A 219 -37.92 -3.12 0.76
C GLU A 219 -37.95 -2.33 -0.56
N GLU A 220 -38.60 -2.91 -1.57
CA GLU A 220 -38.85 -2.27 -2.85
C GLU A 220 -39.78 -1.05 -2.68
N ARG A 221 -39.24 0.15 -2.93
CA ARG A 221 -39.93 1.42 -2.68
C ARG A 221 -40.90 1.82 -3.81
N ASP A 222 -41.89 1.00 -4.09
CA ASP A 222 -42.95 1.37 -5.04
C ASP A 222 -43.88 2.45 -4.44
N LYS A 223 -43.96 3.62 -5.09
CA LYS A 223 -44.66 4.82 -4.56
C LYS A 223 -46.15 4.57 -4.31
N ARG A 224 -46.77 3.61 -5.00
CA ARG A 224 -48.20 3.27 -4.86
C ARG A 224 -48.53 2.37 -3.65
N LYS A 225 -47.53 1.70 -3.06
CA LYS A 225 -47.72 0.77 -1.93
C LYS A 225 -47.42 1.39 -0.55
N ARG A 226 -47.02 2.66 -0.50
CA ARG A 226 -46.77 3.35 0.77
C ARG A 226 -48.09 3.57 1.53
N LYS A 227 -48.24 2.89 2.66
CA LYS A 227 -49.40 3.05 3.56
C LYS A 227 -49.41 4.48 4.12
N TYR A 228 -50.59 5.10 4.17
CA TYR A 228 -50.79 6.51 4.57
C TYR A 228 -50.30 6.82 6.01
N ASN A 229 -50.16 5.83 6.88
CA ASN A 229 -49.74 6.01 8.28
C ASN A 229 -48.28 5.59 8.52
N VAL A 230 -47.32 6.20 7.82
CA VAL A 230 -45.90 6.04 8.17
C VAL A 230 -45.61 6.90 9.41
N LYS A 231 -45.34 6.26 10.55
CA LYS A 231 -44.75 6.95 11.71
C LYS A 231 -43.26 7.12 11.44
N TRP A 232 -42.77 8.35 11.46
CA TRP A 232 -41.34 8.66 11.40
C TRP A 232 -40.79 8.65 12.83
N ASN A 233 -39.66 7.98 13.03
CA ASN A 233 -38.90 8.03 14.29
C ASN A 233 -37.54 8.66 13.96
N ASP A 234 -37.28 9.84 14.53
CA ASP A 234 -36.11 10.69 14.25
C ASP A 234 -34.89 10.29 15.10
N GLU A 235 -35.08 9.38 16.05
CA GLU A 235 -34.06 8.96 16.99
C GLU A 235 -33.08 7.98 16.32
N VAL A 236 -31.90 8.48 15.96
CA VAL A 236 -30.79 7.66 15.43
C VAL A 236 -29.75 7.46 16.52
N THR A 237 -29.43 6.19 16.80
CA THR A 237 -28.38 5.85 17.77
C THR A 237 -27.00 5.78 17.08
N ALA A 238 -25.93 5.79 17.88
CA ALA A 238 -24.57 5.70 17.35
C ALA A 238 -24.33 4.41 16.55
N GLU A 239 -24.93 3.30 16.99
CA GLU A 239 -24.83 1.99 16.34
C GLU A 239 -25.58 1.94 15.00
N ASP A 240 -26.72 2.64 14.92
CA ASP A 240 -27.47 2.80 13.66
C ASP A 240 -26.66 3.62 12.63
N MET A 241 -25.92 4.64 13.07
CA MET A 241 -25.02 5.43 12.20
C MET A 241 -23.82 4.63 11.71
N GLU A 242 -23.21 3.81 12.56
CA GLU A 242 -22.09 2.96 12.16
C GLU A 242 -22.53 1.84 11.21
N ALA A 243 -23.66 1.17 11.49
CA ALA A 243 -24.24 0.20 10.58
C ALA A 243 -24.53 0.82 9.20
N PHE A 244 -25.02 2.06 9.17
CA PHE A 244 -25.21 2.80 7.92
C PHE A 244 -23.88 3.12 7.23
N ARG A 245 -22.84 3.55 7.96
CA ARG A 245 -21.50 3.82 7.39
C ARG A 245 -20.88 2.55 6.79
N MET A 246 -20.98 1.40 7.48
CA MET A 246 -20.45 0.13 7.00
C MET A 246 -21.12 -0.35 5.71
N LYS A 247 -22.41 -0.08 5.54
CA LYS A 247 -23.19 -0.53 4.37
C LYS A 247 -23.35 0.51 3.27
N LYS A 248 -22.94 1.75 3.52
CA LYS A 248 -22.98 2.82 2.52
C LYS A 248 -21.97 2.49 1.42
N VAL A 249 -22.49 1.95 0.32
CA VAL A 249 -21.70 1.74 -0.90
C VAL A 249 -21.45 3.10 -1.55
N HIS A 250 -20.19 3.49 -1.66
CA HIS A 250 -19.79 4.64 -2.47
C HIS A 250 -19.92 4.26 -3.95
N HIS A 251 -20.93 4.82 -4.63
CA HIS A 251 -21.15 4.54 -6.05
C HIS A 251 -19.99 5.02 -6.94
N ASP A 252 -19.24 6.02 -6.46
CA ASP A 252 -18.10 6.63 -7.17
C ASP A 252 -16.75 6.02 -6.77
N ASP A 253 -16.72 4.92 -5.99
CA ASP A 253 -15.47 4.23 -5.63
C ASP A 253 -15.00 3.33 -6.79
N PRO A 254 -13.83 3.61 -7.41
CA PRO A 254 -13.30 2.82 -8.53
C PRO A 254 -12.93 1.38 -8.16
N MET A 255 -12.86 1.02 -6.87
CA MET A 255 -12.64 -0.36 -6.41
C MET A 255 -13.92 -1.15 -6.14
N LYS A 256 -15.11 -0.52 -6.20
CA LYS A 256 -16.39 -1.15 -5.89
C LYS A 256 -16.63 -2.45 -6.70
N ASP A 257 -16.38 -2.40 -8.00
CA ASP A 257 -16.63 -3.53 -8.90
C ASP A 257 -15.67 -4.71 -8.67
N PHE A 258 -14.50 -4.45 -8.10
CA PHE A 258 -13.51 -5.47 -7.76
C PHE A 258 -13.77 -6.12 -6.39
N LEU A 259 -14.26 -5.33 -5.42
CA LEU A 259 -14.53 -5.79 -4.06
C LEU A 259 -15.87 -6.52 -3.93
N TYR A 260 -16.87 -6.14 -4.72
CA TYR A 260 -18.23 -6.70 -4.67
C TYR A 260 -18.71 -7.22 -6.04
N PRO A 261 -18.07 -8.25 -6.62
CA PRO A 261 -18.26 -8.65 -8.02
C PRO A 261 -19.61 -9.31 -8.37
N GLY A 262 -20.64 -9.25 -7.49
CA GLY A 262 -21.88 -10.01 -7.62
C GLY A 262 -23.20 -9.24 -7.50
N GLU A 263 -23.20 -7.95 -7.17
CA GLU A 263 -24.44 -7.15 -7.07
C GLU A 263 -24.63 -6.27 -8.32
N LYS A 264 -24.83 -6.91 -9.48
CA LYS A 264 -25.43 -6.22 -10.63
C LYS A 264 -26.92 -6.02 -10.32
N LEU A 265 -27.31 -4.75 -10.16
CA LEU A 265 -28.70 -4.33 -10.06
C LEU A 265 -29.37 -4.65 -11.40
N ASP A 266 -30.32 -5.59 -11.38
CA ASP A 266 -31.29 -5.81 -12.45
C ASP A 266 -32.23 -4.59 -12.53
N SER A 267 -31.73 -3.50 -13.09
CA SER A 267 -32.52 -2.37 -13.53
C SER A 267 -32.08 -2.05 -14.95
N ASP A 268 -32.81 -2.63 -15.92
CA ASP A 268 -33.02 -2.16 -17.30
C ASP A 268 -33.00 -3.29 -18.34
N SER A 269 -34.07 -4.10 -18.38
CA SER A 269 -34.54 -4.73 -19.64
C SER A 269 -35.93 -5.37 -19.49
N VAL A 270 -36.94 -4.56 -19.14
CA VAL A 270 -38.33 -4.92 -19.48
C VAL A 270 -38.57 -4.52 -20.94
N ILE A 271 -38.13 -5.37 -21.87
CA ILE A 271 -38.52 -5.28 -23.28
C ILE A 271 -39.94 -5.86 -23.37
N ILE A 272 -40.92 -4.97 -23.45
CA ILE A 272 -42.33 -5.30 -23.72
C ILE A 272 -42.44 -5.70 -25.19
N CYS A 273 -42.46 -7.00 -25.49
CA CYS A 273 -42.93 -7.51 -26.77
C CYS A 273 -44.46 -7.37 -26.82
N LYS A 274 -44.96 -6.34 -27.50
CA LYS A 274 -46.35 -6.27 -27.97
C LYS A 274 -46.54 -7.29 -29.09
N ALA A 275 -47.29 -8.36 -28.83
CA ALA A 275 -47.89 -9.17 -29.88
C ALA A 275 -49.10 -8.40 -30.47
N GLY A 276 -49.06 -8.11 -31.77
CA GLY A 276 -50.21 -7.62 -32.52
C GLY A 276 -51.03 -8.80 -33.02
N ASN A 277 -52.36 -8.69 -32.88
CA ASN A 277 -53.34 -9.43 -33.69
C ASN A 277 -53.40 -8.84 -35.10
#